data_AF-A0A2N0NI01-F1
#
_entry.id   AF-A0A2N0NI01-F1
#
_cell.length_a   1.000
_cell.length_b   1.000
_cell.length_c   1.000
_cell.angle_alpha   90.00
_cell.angle_beta   90.00
_cell.angle_gamma   90.00
#
_symmetry.space_group_name_H-M   'P 1'
#
loop_
_entity.id
_entity.type
_entity.pdbx_description
1 polymer ?
#
loop_
_entity_poly.entity_id
_entity_poly.type
_entity_poly.pdbx_seq_one_letter_code
_entity_poly.pdbx_strand_id
1 'polypeptide(L)'
;MSIAESSDEKKISLHVLTFGMRLPNIAKVSAFTELVRKKLPAGLQKKGIIDNIANIGSFKSFSLRMLGTPKYDKKTDKHIRIKKVIRPKDGSIFDFMIRPPNDDSRVIDSPLLVVPESEVNRCSKENNDTSSETTQADFDFVESLLGGNGIEGYTLSFPSDNIPDLFPLTRNSPSHCPICDREHESDNGYILRNKKIYRFYCHRANHEREPGTRNPSVKLTISETALQQEQKLLSPIKLDQSRISDPNDRFVWEDLIDMCTSGRKFSRNEIYDAIQATVTCIQTTSRLWILKTEDTNGGLYFDMAPKLDLAKYEVNLVELGGEPVKLINLIDQAVTKGLILYHNINFLPYPLNTPAYDTKFFNLFIGFLAKPAPEINKEIMDPILWHVKNVICSGDERLNEYIWNWWAYLVQKPEKKPRTILVLKSTLQQCGKNIITDFIGDKVLGSHLHFATSDLEKILGRFNSAIQARKLIVMNETGMSNGKWHRFNGHLKSLITERM
;
A
#
# COMPACT_ATOMS: atom_id res chain seq x y z
N MET A 1 -37.76 -18.41 -1.35
CA MET A 1 -36.54 -19.14 -0.92
C MET A 1 -36.73 -20.58 -1.34
N SER A 2 -35.90 -21.09 -2.24
CA SER A 2 -36.01 -22.48 -2.71
C SER A 2 -34.82 -23.26 -2.20
N ILE A 3 -35.09 -24.38 -1.52
CA ILE A 3 -34.06 -25.33 -1.12
C ILE A 3 -33.92 -26.28 -2.31
N ALA A 4 -32.75 -26.28 -2.95
CA ALA A 4 -32.43 -27.27 -3.97
C ALA A 4 -31.67 -28.40 -3.29
N GLU A 5 -32.14 -29.63 -3.45
CA GLU A 5 -31.43 -30.80 -2.92
C GLU A 5 -30.12 -31.01 -3.67
N SER A 6 -29.05 -31.16 -2.90
CA SER A 6 -27.72 -31.50 -3.35
C SER A 6 -27.61 -33.02 -3.40
N SER A 7 -26.99 -33.57 -4.45
CA SER A 7 -26.79 -35.03 -4.63
C SER A 7 -25.73 -35.65 -3.68
N ASP A 8 -25.45 -35.00 -2.56
CA ASP A 8 -24.42 -35.36 -1.59
C ASP A 8 -25.06 -35.21 -0.19
N GLU A 9 -25.41 -36.33 0.45
CA GLU A 9 -26.17 -36.40 1.72
C GLU A 9 -25.52 -35.63 2.90
N LYS A 10 -24.30 -35.13 2.72
CA LYS A 10 -23.54 -34.36 3.73
C LYS A 10 -23.48 -32.86 3.47
N LYS A 11 -24.14 -32.31 2.45
CA LYS A 11 -24.10 -30.88 2.11
C LYS A 11 -25.48 -30.31 1.81
N ILE A 12 -25.86 -29.27 2.55
CA ILE A 12 -27.09 -28.49 2.30
C ILE A 12 -26.69 -27.18 1.61
N SER A 13 -27.33 -26.88 0.47
CA SER A 13 -27.16 -25.62 -0.26
C SER A 13 -28.44 -24.80 -0.15
N LEU A 14 -28.34 -23.53 0.27
CA LEU A 14 -29.50 -22.67 0.54
C LEU A 14 -29.48 -21.46 -0.40
N HIS A 15 -30.50 -21.34 -1.24
CA HIS A 15 -30.60 -20.27 -2.23
C HIS A 15 -31.61 -19.20 -1.79
N VAL A 16 -31.12 -17.97 -1.59
CA VAL A 16 -31.93 -16.79 -1.29
C VAL A 16 -31.93 -15.86 -2.50
N LEU A 17 -33.05 -15.84 -3.22
CA LEU A 17 -33.29 -14.92 -4.33
C LEU A 17 -33.77 -13.58 -3.75
N THR A 18 -32.99 -12.52 -3.95
CA THR A 18 -33.30 -11.14 -3.51
C THR A 18 -33.42 -10.16 -4.68
N PHE A 19 -33.63 -10.68 -5.90
CA PHE A 19 -33.67 -9.87 -7.11
C PHE A 19 -34.79 -8.81 -7.02
N GLY A 20 -34.43 -7.54 -7.23
CA GLY A 20 -35.36 -6.40 -7.19
C GLY A 20 -35.68 -5.85 -5.79
N MET A 21 -35.18 -6.44 -4.70
CA MET A 21 -35.45 -5.93 -3.35
C MET A 21 -34.55 -4.74 -3.00
N ARG A 22 -35.15 -3.58 -2.68
CA ARG A 22 -34.47 -2.44 -2.04
C ARG A 22 -34.91 -2.34 -0.58
N LEU A 23 -33.97 -2.47 0.35
CA LEU A 23 -34.20 -2.27 1.79
C LEU A 23 -33.74 -0.85 2.16
N PRO A 24 -34.66 0.11 2.35
CA PRO A 24 -34.33 1.54 2.36
C PRO A 24 -33.69 2.03 3.66
N ASN A 25 -33.75 1.25 4.75
CA ASN A 25 -33.18 1.64 6.04
C ASN A 25 -32.73 0.44 6.88
N ILE A 26 -31.90 0.71 7.89
CA ILE A 26 -31.27 -0.28 8.76
C ILE A 26 -32.31 -1.13 9.51
N ALA A 27 -33.44 -0.54 9.92
CA ALA A 27 -34.52 -1.29 10.58
C ALA A 27 -35.11 -2.37 9.67
N LYS A 28 -35.33 -2.07 8.38
CA LYS A 28 -35.81 -3.04 7.39
C LYS A 28 -34.75 -4.09 7.01
N VAL A 29 -33.46 -3.72 7.03
CA VAL A 29 -32.34 -4.67 6.88
C VAL A 29 -32.26 -5.64 8.06
N SER A 30 -32.42 -5.14 9.29
CA SER A 30 -32.42 -5.95 10.50
C SER A 30 -33.59 -6.94 10.52
N ALA A 31 -34.79 -6.48 10.15
CA ALA A 31 -35.98 -7.33 10.07
C ALA A 31 -35.85 -8.43 8.99
N PHE A 32 -35.29 -8.10 7.82
CA PHE A 32 -35.03 -9.07 6.75
C PHE A 32 -33.99 -10.12 7.19
N THR A 33 -32.94 -9.68 7.86
CA THR A 33 -31.88 -10.55 8.39
C THR A 33 -32.41 -11.55 9.43
N GLU A 34 -33.26 -11.10 10.36
CA GLU A 34 -33.93 -11.98 11.32
C GLU A 34 -34.92 -12.96 10.65
N LEU A 35 -35.58 -12.54 9.56
CA LEU A 35 -36.47 -13.42 8.80
C LEU A 35 -35.71 -14.54 8.09
N VAL A 36 -34.54 -14.24 7.51
CA VAL A 36 -33.63 -15.25 6.95
C VAL A 36 -33.12 -16.20 8.03
N ARG A 37 -32.76 -15.66 9.20
CA ARG A 37 -32.27 -16.44 10.35
C ARG A 37 -33.28 -17.47 10.85
N LYS A 38 -34.56 -17.09 11.00
CA LYS A 38 -35.64 -18.01 11.43
C LYS A 38 -35.91 -19.15 10.44
N LYS A 39 -35.52 -19.00 9.18
CA LYS A 39 -35.71 -20.00 8.13
C LYS A 39 -34.51 -20.94 7.94
N LEU A 40 -33.41 -20.72 8.66
CA LEU A 40 -32.27 -21.65 8.70
C LEU A 40 -32.56 -22.85 9.62
N PRO A 41 -32.00 -24.04 9.34
CA PRO A 41 -32.05 -25.18 10.26
C PRO A 41 -31.52 -24.83 11.66
N ALA A 42 -32.11 -25.40 12.72
CA ALA A 42 -31.88 -25.00 14.11
C ALA A 42 -30.39 -24.97 14.53
N GLY A 43 -29.56 -25.87 13.98
CA GLY A 43 -28.10 -25.90 14.25
C GLY A 43 -27.31 -24.71 13.68
N LEU A 44 -27.85 -23.98 12.70
CA LEU A 44 -27.21 -22.87 11.98
C LEU A 44 -27.71 -21.47 12.43
N GLN A 45 -28.63 -21.40 13.41
CA GLN A 45 -29.21 -20.14 13.89
C GLN A 45 -28.31 -19.37 14.91
N LYS A 46 -27.05 -19.80 15.09
CA LYS A 46 -26.08 -19.19 16.03
C LYS A 46 -25.65 -17.79 15.56
N LYS A 47 -25.58 -16.83 16.50
CA LYS A 47 -25.34 -15.39 16.26
C LYS A 47 -24.14 -15.08 15.34
N GLY A 48 -23.00 -15.76 15.53
CA GLY A 48 -21.73 -15.34 14.91
C GLY A 48 -21.59 -15.49 13.38
N ILE A 49 -22.50 -16.17 12.68
CA ILE A 49 -22.38 -16.37 11.21
C ILE A 49 -22.88 -15.13 10.43
N ILE A 50 -23.81 -14.36 10.99
CA ILE A 50 -24.49 -13.26 10.29
C ILE A 50 -23.92 -11.87 10.67
N ASP A 51 -23.23 -11.75 11.80
CA ASP A 51 -22.72 -10.46 12.31
C ASP A 51 -21.66 -9.81 11.39
N ASN A 52 -21.07 -10.55 10.45
CA ASN A 52 -20.19 -10.00 9.41
C ASN A 52 -20.91 -9.14 8.35
N ILE A 53 -22.24 -9.17 8.29
CA ILE A 53 -23.05 -8.29 7.43
C ILE A 53 -23.40 -6.98 8.15
N ALA A 54 -23.51 -7.01 9.49
CA ALA A 54 -23.94 -5.86 10.29
C ALA A 54 -22.77 -4.96 10.75
N ASN A 55 -21.53 -5.46 10.79
CA ASN A 55 -20.37 -4.74 11.36
C ASN A 55 -19.50 -3.95 10.35
N ILE A 56 -20.08 -3.49 9.24
CA ILE A 56 -19.39 -2.56 8.34
C ILE A 56 -20.13 -1.22 8.40
N GLY A 57 -19.49 -0.25 9.04
CA GLY A 57 -20.00 1.10 9.24
C GLY A 57 -20.47 1.81 7.98
N SER A 58 -21.22 2.88 8.22
CA SER A 58 -22.13 3.64 7.34
C SER A 58 -21.57 4.28 6.05
N PHE A 59 -20.38 3.90 5.55
CA PHE A 59 -19.78 4.51 4.35
C PHE A 59 -19.07 3.55 3.37
N LYS A 60 -19.54 2.32 3.20
CA LYS A 60 -19.02 1.43 2.14
C LYS A 60 -20.14 0.82 1.30
N SER A 61 -20.39 1.41 0.13
CA SER A 61 -21.06 0.71 -0.97
C SER A 61 -20.16 -0.44 -1.44
N PHE A 62 -20.66 -1.68 -1.41
CA PHE A 62 -19.97 -2.82 -1.99
C PHE A 62 -20.35 -2.99 -3.47
N SER A 63 -19.33 -3.14 -4.33
CA SER A 63 -19.49 -3.57 -5.72
C SER A 63 -18.79 -4.90 -5.94
N LEU A 64 -19.51 -5.93 -6.40
CA LEU A 64 -18.94 -7.22 -6.80
C LEU A 64 -18.45 -7.13 -8.25
N ARG A 65 -17.16 -7.47 -8.50
CA ARG A 65 -16.51 -7.45 -9.82
C ARG A 65 -16.20 -8.88 -10.28
N MET A 66 -16.56 -9.25 -11.51
CA MET A 66 -16.23 -10.58 -12.08
C MET A 66 -14.90 -10.57 -12.84
N LEU A 67 -14.10 -11.65 -12.72
CA LEU A 67 -12.89 -11.89 -13.51
C LEU A 67 -13.06 -13.09 -14.45
N GLY A 68 -13.03 -12.83 -15.76
CA GLY A 68 -12.60 -13.75 -16.85
C GLY A 68 -13.56 -14.85 -17.33
N THR A 69 -13.75 -14.95 -18.65
CA THR A 69 -14.59 -15.95 -19.34
C THR A 69 -13.92 -17.35 -19.47
N PRO A 70 -14.69 -18.45 -19.43
CA PRO A 70 -14.16 -19.83 -19.59
C PRO A 70 -13.87 -20.24 -21.05
N LYS A 71 -12.88 -21.12 -21.27
CA LYS A 71 -12.64 -21.79 -22.57
C LYS A 71 -13.64 -22.93 -22.80
N TYR A 72 -14.08 -23.09 -24.06
CA TYR A 72 -15.11 -24.03 -24.51
C TYR A 72 -14.47 -25.24 -25.22
N ASP A 73 -14.87 -26.46 -24.85
CA ASP A 73 -14.43 -27.69 -25.51
C ASP A 73 -15.53 -28.20 -26.46
N LYS A 74 -15.22 -28.16 -27.76
CA LYS A 74 -16.11 -28.55 -28.86
C LYS A 74 -16.43 -30.04 -28.93
N LYS A 75 -15.65 -30.92 -28.29
CA LYS A 75 -15.90 -32.38 -28.36
C LYS A 75 -16.93 -32.86 -27.34
N THR A 76 -17.07 -32.15 -26.22
CA THR A 76 -17.99 -32.51 -25.13
C THR A 76 -19.15 -31.53 -24.97
N ASP A 77 -19.20 -30.51 -25.85
CA ASP A 77 -20.15 -29.40 -25.85
C ASP A 77 -20.27 -28.71 -24.47
N LYS A 78 -19.13 -28.54 -23.79
CA LYS A 78 -19.05 -28.02 -22.42
C LYS A 78 -17.92 -27.02 -22.24
N HIS A 79 -18.15 -26.03 -21.38
CA HIS A 79 -17.08 -25.15 -20.90
C HIS A 79 -16.19 -25.92 -19.91
N ILE A 80 -14.94 -26.19 -20.30
CA ILE A 80 -13.97 -26.86 -19.43
C ILE A 80 -13.14 -25.79 -18.71
N ARG A 81 -13.34 -25.67 -17.40
CA ARG A 81 -12.38 -24.99 -16.51
C ARG A 81 -11.43 -26.00 -15.90
N ILE A 82 -10.13 -25.76 -16.08
CA ILE A 82 -9.06 -26.50 -15.41
C ILE A 82 -9.17 -26.24 -13.90
N LYS A 83 -9.46 -27.29 -13.12
CA LYS A 83 -9.41 -27.25 -11.66
C LYS A 83 -7.97 -26.99 -11.22
N LYS A 84 -7.65 -25.75 -10.84
CA LYS A 84 -6.39 -25.45 -10.15
C LYS A 84 -6.69 -25.36 -8.66
N VAL A 85 -6.19 -26.33 -7.91
CA VAL A 85 -6.29 -26.39 -6.45
C VAL A 85 -5.43 -25.27 -5.86
N ILE A 86 -6.03 -24.40 -5.03
CA ILE A 86 -5.35 -23.46 -4.16
C ILE A 86 -5.76 -23.84 -2.73
N ARG A 87 -4.78 -24.07 -1.84
CA ARG A 87 -5.00 -24.30 -0.41
C ARG A 87 -4.57 -23.05 0.39
N PRO A 88 -5.49 -22.31 1.03
CA PRO A 88 -5.17 -21.29 2.02
C PRO A 88 -4.79 -21.93 3.37
N LYS A 89 -4.02 -21.22 4.20
CA LYS A 89 -3.43 -21.71 5.47
C LYS A 89 -4.43 -21.93 6.63
N ASP A 90 -5.71 -21.62 6.46
CA ASP A 90 -6.76 -21.72 7.49
C ASP A 90 -7.96 -22.60 7.09
N GLY A 91 -7.85 -23.37 5.99
CA GLY A 91 -8.75 -24.51 5.74
C GLY A 91 -10.21 -24.21 5.40
N SER A 92 -10.60 -22.96 5.12
CA SER A 92 -11.98 -22.62 4.74
C SER A 92 -12.19 -22.51 3.23
N ILE A 93 -13.20 -23.22 2.70
CA ILE A 93 -13.60 -23.22 1.28
C ILE A 93 -14.84 -22.34 1.09
N PHE A 94 -14.84 -21.47 0.07
CA PHE A 94 -16.03 -20.76 -0.40
C PHE A 94 -16.41 -21.26 -1.80
N ASP A 95 -17.71 -21.44 -2.07
CA ASP A 95 -18.25 -21.68 -3.41
C ASP A 95 -19.46 -20.76 -3.67
N PHE A 96 -19.49 -20.10 -4.83
CA PHE A 96 -20.65 -19.42 -5.39
C PHE A 96 -20.87 -19.93 -6.82
N MET A 97 -22.14 -20.14 -7.23
CA MET A 97 -22.51 -20.41 -8.62
C MET A 97 -23.43 -19.34 -9.21
N ILE A 98 -23.15 -19.02 -10.48
CA ILE A 98 -23.90 -18.18 -11.44
C ILE A 98 -24.49 -19.12 -12.51
N ARG A 99 -25.74 -18.92 -12.94
CA ARG A 99 -26.40 -19.70 -14.02
C ARG A 99 -26.02 -19.23 -15.45
N PRO A 100 -26.18 -20.08 -16.49
CA PRO A 100 -25.86 -19.78 -17.90
C PRO A 100 -26.98 -18.99 -18.64
N PRO A 101 -26.71 -18.42 -19.85
CA PRO A 101 -27.58 -17.43 -20.50
C PRO A 101 -28.82 -17.93 -21.28
N ASN A 102 -29.21 -19.22 -21.21
CA ASN A 102 -30.36 -19.75 -21.97
C ASN A 102 -31.19 -20.74 -21.13
N ASP A 103 -31.86 -20.24 -20.08
CA ASP A 103 -32.85 -20.99 -19.31
C ASP A 103 -34.22 -20.28 -19.47
N ASP A 104 -35.04 -20.78 -20.42
CA ASP A 104 -36.38 -20.26 -20.75
C ASP A 104 -37.49 -20.89 -19.86
N SER A 105 -37.17 -21.26 -18.61
CA SER A 105 -38.18 -21.76 -17.68
C SER A 105 -39.16 -20.65 -17.24
N ARG A 106 -40.47 -20.90 -17.38
CA ARG A 106 -41.54 -19.96 -17.04
C ARG A 106 -41.48 -19.54 -15.57
N VAL A 107 -41.63 -18.23 -15.33
CA VAL A 107 -41.87 -17.65 -14.01
C VAL A 107 -43.15 -18.26 -13.43
N ILE A 108 -43.02 -18.95 -12.30
CA ILE A 108 -44.17 -19.37 -11.50
C ILE A 108 -44.43 -18.27 -10.47
N ASP A 109 -45.56 -17.59 -10.61
CA ASP A 109 -46.09 -16.73 -9.55
C ASP A 109 -46.41 -17.58 -8.31
N SER A 110 -45.82 -17.23 -7.16
CA SER A 110 -46.09 -17.90 -5.90
C SER A 110 -47.29 -17.25 -5.19
N PRO A 111 -48.35 -18.01 -4.85
CA PRO A 111 -49.61 -17.48 -4.34
C PRO A 111 -49.60 -17.35 -2.81
N LEU A 112 -48.88 -16.36 -2.26
CA LEU A 112 -48.85 -16.13 -0.81
C LEU A 112 -49.11 -14.69 -0.37
N LEU A 113 -49.79 -13.88 -1.20
CA LEU A 113 -50.27 -12.57 -0.77
C LEU A 113 -51.72 -12.34 -1.21
N VAL A 114 -52.66 -12.63 -0.31
CA VAL A 114 -53.98 -12.01 -0.20
C VAL A 114 -54.07 -11.52 1.26
N VAL A 115 -53.72 -10.25 1.54
CA VAL A 115 -54.59 -9.04 1.71
C VAL A 115 -55.29 -9.07 3.10
N PRO A 116 -55.30 -7.97 3.91
CA PRO A 116 -55.94 -6.72 3.50
C PRO A 116 -55.27 -5.38 3.82
N GLU A 117 -55.56 -4.46 2.92
CA GLU A 117 -55.48 -3.01 3.06
C GLU A 117 -56.45 -2.49 4.14
N SER A 118 -56.04 -1.46 4.88
CA SER A 118 -56.95 -0.41 5.30
C SER A 118 -56.27 0.95 5.20
N GLU A 119 -56.78 1.73 4.25
CA GLU A 119 -56.99 3.18 4.20
C GLU A 119 -56.11 4.09 5.06
N VAL A 120 -55.38 5.02 4.42
CA VAL A 120 -55.68 6.46 4.49
C VAL A 120 -55.23 7.15 3.19
N ASN A 121 -56.20 7.69 2.48
CA ASN A 121 -56.03 8.73 1.46
C ASN A 121 -55.59 10.06 2.12
N ARG A 122 -54.49 10.67 1.63
CA ARG A 122 -54.52 11.96 0.90
C ARG A 122 -53.12 12.51 0.64
N CYS A 123 -52.91 12.82 -0.63
CA CYS A 123 -51.78 13.58 -1.15
C CYS A 123 -51.93 15.08 -0.78
N SER A 124 -50.86 15.74 -0.33
CA SER A 124 -50.44 17.05 -0.87
C SER A 124 -49.13 17.57 -0.27
N LYS A 125 -48.16 17.79 -1.17
CA LYS A 125 -47.16 18.87 -1.30
C LYS A 125 -46.21 19.24 -0.13
N GLU A 126 -44.91 19.23 -0.51
CA GLU A 126 -43.83 20.17 -0.14
C GLU A 126 -43.39 20.23 1.34
N ASN A 127 -42.23 19.61 1.65
CA ASN A 127 -40.97 20.33 1.89
C ASN A 127 -39.86 19.37 2.32
N ASN A 128 -38.63 19.64 1.85
CA ASN A 128 -37.41 18.95 2.26
C ASN A 128 -37.09 19.29 3.71
N ASP A 129 -37.16 18.32 4.61
CA ASP A 129 -36.47 18.40 5.90
C ASP A 129 -35.63 17.14 6.13
N THR A 130 -34.32 17.37 6.25
CA THR A 130 -33.36 16.36 6.69
C THR A 130 -33.40 16.39 8.21
N SER A 131 -34.02 15.40 8.84
CA SER A 131 -33.96 15.24 10.29
C SER A 131 -32.50 14.98 10.70
N SER A 132 -31.86 15.98 11.31
CA SER A 132 -30.50 15.87 11.83
C SER A 132 -30.49 15.07 13.13
N GLU A 133 -30.34 13.75 13.04
CA GLU A 133 -29.92 12.96 14.19
C GLU A 133 -28.47 13.33 14.54
N THR A 134 -28.24 13.89 15.73
CA THR A 134 -26.89 14.23 16.21
C THR A 134 -26.14 12.95 16.55
N THR A 135 -24.99 12.72 15.90
CA THR A 135 -24.21 11.48 16.05
C THR A 135 -23.12 11.59 17.11
N GLN A 136 -22.59 10.46 17.61
CA GLN A 136 -21.42 10.46 18.51
C GLN A 136 -20.22 11.22 17.90
N ALA A 137 -20.04 11.14 16.58
CA ALA A 137 -18.98 11.87 15.88
C ALA A 137 -19.17 13.40 15.94
N ASP A 138 -20.41 13.89 15.95
CA ASP A 138 -20.69 15.32 16.12
C ASP A 138 -20.38 15.78 17.55
N PHE A 139 -20.59 14.92 18.54
CA PHE A 139 -20.28 15.19 19.95
C PHE A 139 -18.78 15.31 20.17
N ASP A 140 -18.00 14.33 19.71
CA ASP A 140 -16.53 14.32 19.81
C ASP A 140 -15.92 15.53 19.05
N PHE A 141 -16.52 15.92 17.92
CA PHE A 141 -16.10 17.11 17.18
C PHE A 141 -16.32 18.39 17.97
N VAL A 142 -17.48 18.56 18.62
CA VAL A 142 -17.78 19.74 19.44
C VAL A 142 -16.86 19.84 20.66
N GLU A 143 -16.50 18.71 21.26
CA GLU A 143 -15.51 18.65 22.34
C GLU A 143 -14.13 19.13 21.88
N SER A 144 -13.68 18.70 20.68
CA SER A 144 -12.42 19.16 20.10
C SER A 144 -12.38 20.68 19.83
N LEU A 145 -13.52 21.27 19.46
CA LEU A 145 -13.64 22.72 19.22
C LEU A 145 -13.47 23.54 20.50
N LEU A 146 -13.92 23.02 21.65
CA LEU A 146 -13.74 23.70 22.94
C LEU A 146 -12.26 23.79 23.31
N GLY A 147 -11.55 22.66 23.22
CA GLY A 147 -10.11 22.61 23.48
C GLY A 147 -9.32 23.52 22.54
N GLY A 148 -9.62 23.47 21.23
CA GLY A 148 -8.92 24.28 20.22
C GLY A 148 -9.14 25.80 20.34
N ASN A 149 -10.15 26.25 21.09
CA ASN A 149 -10.44 27.67 21.31
C ASN A 149 -10.17 28.11 22.77
N GLY A 150 -9.47 27.29 23.57
CA GLY A 150 -9.09 27.63 24.95
C GLY A 150 -10.28 27.76 25.91
N ILE A 151 -11.40 27.08 25.63
CA ILE A 151 -12.57 27.06 26.51
C ILE A 151 -12.49 25.82 27.38
N GLU A 152 -11.98 25.99 28.59
CA GLU A 152 -11.70 24.91 29.55
C GLU A 152 -12.68 24.92 30.74
N GLY A 153 -12.69 23.85 31.53
CA GLY A 153 -13.48 23.75 32.77
C GLY A 153 -14.97 23.46 32.58
N TYR A 154 -15.34 22.86 31.44
CA TYR A 154 -16.71 22.43 31.14
C TYR A 154 -16.78 20.95 30.79
N THR A 155 -17.86 20.29 31.23
CA THR A 155 -18.31 18.97 30.76
C THR A 155 -19.39 19.16 29.70
N LEU A 156 -19.16 18.66 28.49
CA LEU A 156 -20.13 18.65 27.39
C LEU A 156 -21.23 17.59 27.63
N SER A 157 -22.48 17.96 27.38
CA SER A 157 -23.63 17.05 27.45
C SER A 157 -24.31 16.91 26.09
N PHE A 158 -24.93 15.76 25.84
CA PHE A 158 -25.65 15.53 24.59
C PHE A 158 -26.81 16.53 24.45
N PRO A 159 -27.11 16.98 23.22
CA PRO A 159 -28.32 17.75 22.96
C PRO A 159 -29.57 16.97 23.38
N SER A 160 -30.59 17.69 23.84
CA SER A 160 -31.90 17.09 24.06
C SER A 160 -32.58 16.81 22.72
N ASP A 161 -33.40 15.76 22.65
CA ASP A 161 -34.18 15.39 21.45
C ASP A 161 -35.05 16.54 20.91
N ASN A 162 -35.46 17.46 21.79
CA ASN A 162 -36.28 18.62 21.45
C ASN A 162 -35.47 19.79 20.83
N ILE A 163 -34.16 19.85 21.05
CA ILE A 163 -33.28 20.91 20.55
C ILE A 163 -31.92 20.29 20.12
N PRO A 164 -31.85 19.62 18.96
CA PRO A 164 -30.66 18.85 18.54
C PRO A 164 -29.43 19.72 18.24
N ASP A 165 -29.62 21.03 18.05
CA ASP A 165 -28.57 21.99 17.73
C ASP A 165 -27.97 22.69 18.95
N LEU A 166 -28.48 22.43 20.17
CA LEU A 166 -27.99 23.03 21.40
C LEU A 166 -27.27 21.99 22.24
N PHE A 167 -25.98 22.21 22.48
CA PHE A 167 -25.13 21.36 23.30
C PHE A 167 -24.90 22.02 24.66
N PRO A 168 -25.47 21.49 25.76
CA PRO A 168 -25.28 22.05 27.09
C PRO A 168 -23.84 21.85 27.59
N LEU A 169 -23.30 22.84 28.30
CA LEU A 169 -22.01 22.78 28.97
C LEU A 169 -22.20 23.00 30.47
N THR A 170 -21.84 22.00 31.26
CA THR A 170 -21.87 22.09 32.73
C THR A 170 -20.47 22.39 33.23
N ARG A 171 -20.30 23.46 34.00
CA ARG A 171 -18.99 23.82 34.55
C ARG A 171 -18.54 22.78 35.57
N ASN A 172 -17.30 22.30 35.45
CA ASN A 172 -16.72 21.28 36.33
C ASN A 172 -15.46 21.75 37.08
N SER A 173 -14.86 22.87 36.66
CA SER A 173 -13.78 23.55 37.39
C SER A 173 -13.85 25.07 37.18
N PRO A 174 -13.24 25.86 38.10
CA PRO A 174 -13.07 27.29 37.89
C PRO A 174 -12.23 27.54 36.64
N SER A 175 -12.73 28.36 35.73
CA SER A 175 -11.99 28.76 34.53
C SER A 175 -12.45 30.13 34.04
N HIS A 176 -11.56 30.79 33.32
CA HIS A 176 -11.82 32.08 32.69
C HIS A 176 -12.82 31.93 31.52
N CYS A 177 -13.84 32.79 31.47
CA CYS A 177 -14.80 32.83 30.38
C CYS A 177 -14.43 33.93 29.37
N PRO A 178 -14.17 33.58 28.09
CA PRO A 178 -13.75 34.54 27.07
C PRO A 178 -14.84 35.51 26.60
N ILE A 179 -16.10 35.31 27.02
CA ILE A 179 -17.22 36.19 26.62
C ILE A 179 -17.36 37.39 27.57
N CYS A 180 -17.23 37.15 28.88
CA CYS A 180 -17.40 38.17 29.91
C CYS A 180 -16.09 38.50 30.63
N ASP A 181 -14.96 37.94 30.19
CA ASP A 181 -13.61 38.26 30.64
C ASP A 181 -13.44 38.13 32.18
N ARG A 182 -14.00 37.06 32.75
CA ARG A 182 -14.03 36.80 34.20
C ARG A 182 -13.85 35.31 34.50
N GLU A 183 -13.34 35.00 35.67
CA GLU A 183 -13.38 33.64 36.20
C GLU A 183 -14.77 33.30 36.73
N HIS A 184 -15.21 32.08 36.44
CA HIS A 184 -16.47 31.56 36.94
C HIS A 184 -16.23 30.26 37.69
N GLU A 185 -16.88 30.09 38.84
CA GLU A 185 -16.82 28.86 39.64
C GLU A 185 -17.98 27.91 39.32
N SER A 186 -19.14 28.42 38.95
CA SER A 186 -20.38 27.63 38.77
C SER A 186 -21.22 27.98 37.54
N ASP A 187 -20.90 29.05 36.82
CA ASP A 187 -21.70 29.49 35.67
C ASP A 187 -21.53 28.57 34.45
N ASN A 188 -22.64 27.96 34.04
CA ASN A 188 -22.73 27.07 32.89
C ASN A 188 -22.68 27.81 31.54
N GLY A 189 -22.49 27.07 30.47
CA GLY A 189 -22.54 27.58 29.10
C GLY A 189 -23.33 26.65 28.17
N TYR A 190 -23.35 27.00 26.89
CA TYR A 190 -23.86 26.11 25.86
C TYR A 190 -23.25 26.45 24.50
N ILE A 191 -23.27 25.49 23.58
CA ILE A 191 -22.89 25.68 22.18
C ILE A 191 -24.13 25.59 21.32
N LEU A 192 -24.29 26.54 20.40
CA LEU A 192 -25.34 26.49 19.39
C LEU A 192 -24.71 26.19 18.03
N ARG A 193 -25.21 25.13 17.38
CA ARG A 193 -24.91 24.78 16.00
C ARG A 193 -25.89 25.49 15.08
N ASN A 194 -25.39 26.17 14.05
CA ASN A 194 -26.19 26.64 12.93
C ASN A 194 -25.49 26.24 11.63
N LYS A 195 -26.04 25.23 10.95
CA LYS A 195 -25.38 24.55 9.82
C LYS A 195 -24.00 24.03 10.24
N LYS A 196 -22.92 24.58 9.68
CA LYS A 196 -21.52 24.22 9.98
C LYS A 196 -20.81 25.23 10.90
N ILE A 197 -21.55 26.13 11.53
CA ILE A 197 -21.00 27.17 12.41
C ILE A 197 -21.39 26.85 13.85
N TYR A 198 -20.39 26.77 14.72
CA TYR A 198 -20.56 26.55 16.15
C TYR A 198 -20.21 27.82 16.90
N ARG A 199 -21.07 28.20 17.85
CA ARG A 199 -20.86 29.37 18.69
C ARG A 199 -21.02 29.00 20.15
N PHE A 200 -20.06 29.38 20.96
CA PHE A 200 -20.11 29.26 22.41
C PHE A 200 -20.84 30.45 23.02
N TYR A 201 -21.67 30.16 24.02
CA TYR A 201 -22.44 31.12 24.80
C TYR A 201 -22.23 30.86 26.30
N CYS A 202 -22.19 31.93 27.08
CA CYS A 202 -22.14 31.89 28.54
C CYS A 202 -23.52 32.29 29.10
N HIS A 203 -24.08 31.50 30.02
CA HIS A 203 -25.39 31.82 30.60
C HIS A 203 -25.36 33.15 31.35
N ARG A 204 -24.32 33.41 32.14
CA ARG A 204 -24.16 34.66 32.90
C ARG A 204 -24.12 35.88 31.98
N ALA A 205 -23.30 35.84 30.93
CA ALA A 205 -23.20 36.92 29.96
C ALA A 205 -24.54 37.17 29.22
N ASN A 206 -25.35 36.14 29.02
CA ASN A 206 -26.68 36.28 28.44
C ASN A 206 -27.70 36.91 29.40
N HIS A 207 -27.54 36.71 30.71
CA HIS A 207 -28.40 37.30 31.75
C HIS A 207 -28.05 38.76 32.03
N GLU A 208 -26.77 39.13 31.95
CA GLU A 208 -26.29 40.49 32.22
C GLU A 208 -26.37 41.43 31.00
N ARG A 209 -26.86 40.96 29.86
CA ARG A 209 -26.97 41.76 28.63
C ARG A 209 -28.07 42.84 28.74
N GLU A 210 -27.90 43.92 28.00
CA GLU A 210 -28.93 44.95 27.88
C GLU A 210 -30.18 44.41 27.16
N PRO A 211 -31.41 44.73 27.64
CA PRO A 211 -32.64 44.32 26.99
C PRO A 211 -32.69 44.78 25.52
N GLY A 212 -32.94 43.84 24.60
CA GLY A 212 -33.00 44.11 23.15
C GLY A 212 -31.70 43.87 22.38
N THR A 213 -30.57 43.63 23.05
CA THR A 213 -29.28 43.31 22.41
C THR A 213 -29.14 41.81 22.14
N ARG A 214 -28.36 41.41 21.12
CA ARG A 214 -28.13 39.99 20.81
C ARG A 214 -27.26 39.32 21.87
N ASN A 215 -27.53 38.06 22.20
CA ASN A 215 -26.68 37.27 23.10
C ASN A 215 -25.20 37.30 22.65
N PRO A 216 -24.26 37.67 23.53
CA PRO A 216 -22.84 37.67 23.21
C PRO A 216 -22.36 36.23 23.01
N SER A 217 -21.49 36.02 22.02
CA SER A 217 -20.98 34.69 21.69
C SER A 217 -19.64 34.74 21.01
N VAL A 218 -18.85 33.69 21.22
CA VAL A 218 -17.59 33.45 20.51
C VAL A 218 -17.83 32.42 19.42
N LYS A 219 -17.40 32.73 18.20
CA LYS A 219 -17.42 31.76 17.10
C LYS A 219 -16.26 30.78 17.31
N LEU A 220 -16.55 29.49 17.34
CA LEU A 220 -15.53 28.46 17.45
C LEU A 220 -14.93 28.22 16.06
N THR A 221 -13.61 28.38 15.96
CA THR A 221 -12.84 28.06 14.75
C THR A 221 -12.06 26.77 14.95
N ILE A 222 -11.95 25.98 13.89
CA ILE A 222 -11.07 24.81 13.88
C ILE A 222 -9.64 25.36 13.91
N SER A 223 -8.86 25.04 14.93
CA SER A 223 -7.41 25.24 14.90
C SER A 223 -6.88 24.43 13.70
N GLU A 224 -6.17 25.08 12.79
CA GLU A 224 -5.66 24.38 11.60
C GLU A 224 -4.73 23.27 12.04
N THR A 225 -5.04 22.03 11.66
CA THR A 225 -4.22 20.87 11.99
C THR A 225 -2.84 21.03 11.36
N ALA A 226 -1.81 20.43 11.97
CA ALA A 226 -0.45 20.42 11.41
C ALA A 226 -0.41 20.03 9.91
N LEU A 227 -1.26 19.09 9.47
CA LEU A 227 -1.39 18.72 8.06
C LEU A 227 -1.92 19.86 7.17
N GLN A 228 -2.93 20.60 7.64
CA GLN A 228 -3.49 21.74 6.90
C GLN A 228 -2.49 22.90 6.81
N GLN A 229 -1.73 23.13 7.87
CA GLN A 229 -0.65 24.11 7.88
C GLN A 229 0.45 23.70 6.88
N GLU A 230 0.86 22.43 6.91
CA GLU A 230 1.88 21.89 6.01
C GLU A 230 1.48 22.03 4.52
N GLN A 231 0.22 21.76 4.19
CA GLN A 231 -0.31 21.90 2.82
C GLN A 231 -0.30 23.34 2.29
N LYS A 232 -0.30 24.34 3.18
CA LYS A 232 -0.26 25.77 2.83
C LYS A 232 1.15 26.30 2.64
N LEU A 233 2.17 25.61 3.18
CA LEU A 233 3.55 26.01 3.02
C LEU A 233 4.00 25.86 1.57
N LEU A 234 5.04 26.62 1.20
CA LEU A 234 5.66 26.53 -0.12
C LEU A 234 6.06 25.09 -0.43
N SER A 235 5.93 24.69 -1.69
CA SER A 235 6.30 23.35 -2.13
C SER A 235 7.79 23.10 -1.82
N PRO A 236 8.16 21.93 -1.28
CA PRO A 236 9.57 21.60 -1.06
C PRO A 236 10.33 21.63 -2.39
N ILE A 237 11.62 21.96 -2.33
CA ILE A 237 12.47 22.06 -3.50
C ILE A 237 12.81 20.65 -3.97
N LYS A 238 12.59 20.37 -5.25
CA LYS A 238 13.07 19.14 -5.88
C LYS A 238 14.59 19.23 -6.00
N LEU A 239 15.30 18.23 -5.52
CA LEU A 239 16.75 18.18 -5.66
C LEU A 239 17.12 17.97 -7.14
N ASP A 240 18.08 18.77 -7.64
CA ASP A 240 18.55 18.70 -9.04
C ASP A 240 19.13 17.32 -9.39
N GLN A 241 19.71 16.64 -8.40
CA GLN A 241 20.16 15.25 -8.52
C GLN A 241 19.36 14.34 -7.58
N SER A 242 18.87 13.24 -8.13
CA SER A 242 18.12 12.24 -7.35
C SER A 242 19.06 11.51 -6.39
N ARG A 243 19.06 11.92 -5.11
CA ARG A 243 19.86 11.31 -4.03
C ARG A 243 19.63 9.80 -3.88
N ILE A 244 18.39 9.35 -4.11
CA ILE A 244 18.05 7.91 -4.05
C ILE A 244 18.82 7.07 -5.08
N SER A 245 19.22 7.67 -6.20
CA SER A 245 20.02 7.00 -7.24
C SER A 245 21.53 7.27 -7.13
N ASP A 246 21.97 8.06 -6.15
CA ASP A 246 23.40 8.29 -5.92
C ASP A 246 24.02 7.10 -5.17
N PRO A 247 25.01 6.39 -5.75
CA PRO A 247 25.72 5.30 -5.08
C PRO A 247 26.55 5.74 -3.87
N ASN A 248 26.87 7.03 -3.75
CA ASN A 248 27.66 7.55 -2.62
C ASN A 248 26.78 7.97 -1.45
N ASP A 249 25.50 8.23 -1.70
CA ASP A 249 24.54 8.48 -0.65
C ASP A 249 24.20 7.13 0.02
N ARG A 250 24.54 6.99 1.29
CA ARG A 250 24.24 5.77 2.07
C ARG A 250 22.97 5.89 2.91
N PHE A 251 22.25 7.00 2.81
CA PHE A 251 21.00 7.17 3.54
C PHE A 251 19.93 6.25 2.93
N VAL A 252 19.37 5.37 3.75
CA VAL A 252 18.42 4.32 3.35
C VAL A 252 17.06 4.48 4.02
N TRP A 253 16.09 3.71 3.54
CA TRP A 253 14.71 3.73 4.05
C TRP A 253 14.63 3.52 5.56
N GLU A 254 15.45 2.62 6.09
CA GLU A 254 15.54 2.36 7.53
C GLU A 254 15.95 3.60 8.33
N ASP A 255 16.84 4.45 7.80
CA ASP A 255 17.24 5.70 8.46
C ASP A 255 16.07 6.69 8.58
N LEU A 256 15.23 6.80 7.53
CA LEU A 256 14.03 7.62 7.57
C LEU A 256 13.02 7.10 8.61
N ILE A 257 12.92 5.78 8.75
CA ILE A 257 12.09 5.17 9.79
C ILE A 257 12.66 5.45 11.19
N ASP A 258 13.98 5.39 11.36
CA ASP A 258 14.66 5.70 12.62
C ASP A 258 14.51 7.18 13.00
N MET A 259 14.48 8.10 12.02
CA MET A 259 14.13 9.50 12.28
C MET A 259 12.74 9.60 12.95
N CYS A 260 11.75 8.85 12.47
CA CYS A 260 10.39 8.87 13.03
C CYS A 260 10.32 8.29 14.46
N THR A 261 11.15 7.30 14.78
CA THR A 261 11.15 6.66 16.12
C THR A 261 12.07 7.36 17.13
N SER A 262 12.95 8.26 16.66
CA SER A 262 13.92 8.96 17.52
C SER A 262 13.33 9.95 18.53
N GLY A 263 12.09 10.40 18.33
CA GLY A 263 11.45 11.46 19.12
C GLY A 263 12.06 12.86 18.95
N ARG A 264 13.08 13.01 18.10
CA ARG A 264 13.70 14.31 17.80
C ARG A 264 12.78 15.18 16.95
N LYS A 265 13.00 16.49 17.02
CA LYS A 265 12.37 17.46 16.12
C LYS A 265 13.28 17.65 14.90
N PHE A 266 12.67 17.68 13.72
CA PHE A 266 13.37 17.89 12.45
C PHE A 266 12.80 19.09 11.73
N SER A 267 13.62 19.75 10.93
CA SER A 267 13.11 20.73 9.97
C SER A 267 12.36 20.03 8.85
N ARG A 268 11.43 20.76 8.22
CA ARG A 268 10.68 20.28 7.05
C ARG A 268 11.62 19.90 5.90
N ASN A 269 12.68 20.68 5.67
CA ASN A 269 13.63 20.41 4.59
C ASN A 269 14.38 19.09 4.83
N GLU A 270 14.88 18.84 6.04
CA GLU A 270 15.57 17.59 6.37
C GLU A 270 14.70 16.36 6.08
N ILE A 271 13.40 16.43 6.40
CA ILE A 271 12.48 15.31 6.18
C ILE A 271 12.17 15.12 4.70
N TYR A 272 11.91 16.19 3.94
CA TYR A 272 11.69 16.05 2.50
C TYR A 272 12.95 15.62 1.75
N ASP A 273 14.13 16.01 2.21
CA ASP A 273 15.41 15.53 1.66
C ASP A 273 15.62 14.05 1.96
N ALA A 274 15.28 13.60 3.18
CA ALA A 274 15.31 12.20 3.56
C ALA A 274 14.30 11.36 2.76
N ILE A 275 13.08 11.86 2.53
CA ILE A 275 12.08 11.21 1.67
C ILE A 275 12.63 11.08 0.24
N GLN A 276 13.17 12.16 -0.33
CA GLN A 276 13.74 12.16 -1.69
C GLN A 276 14.97 11.25 -1.84
N ALA A 277 15.69 10.97 -0.75
CA ALA A 277 16.85 10.09 -0.73
C ALA A 277 16.50 8.59 -0.60
N THR A 278 15.29 8.25 -0.13
CA THR A 278 14.99 6.88 0.31
C THR A 278 13.82 6.22 -0.41
N VAL A 279 12.84 6.99 -0.87
CA VAL A 279 11.61 6.44 -1.47
C VAL A 279 11.24 7.14 -2.78
N THR A 280 10.72 6.35 -3.71
CA THR A 280 10.16 6.81 -4.97
C THR A 280 8.86 6.10 -5.31
N CYS A 281 7.96 6.82 -5.98
CA CYS A 281 6.69 6.31 -6.47
C CYS A 281 6.69 6.20 -8.00
N ILE A 282 6.32 5.02 -8.49
CA ILE A 282 6.10 4.74 -9.90
C ILE A 282 4.60 4.70 -10.15
N GLN A 283 4.11 5.65 -10.94
CA GLN A 283 2.69 5.75 -11.27
C GLN A 283 2.43 5.10 -12.64
N THR A 284 2.04 3.83 -12.61
CA THR A 284 1.55 3.10 -13.79
C THR A 284 0.02 2.89 -13.67
N THR A 285 -0.49 1.68 -13.90
CA THR A 285 -1.88 1.30 -13.63
C THR A 285 -2.16 1.15 -12.13
N SER A 286 -1.12 0.87 -11.34
CA SER A 286 -1.12 0.87 -9.88
C SER A 286 0.15 1.56 -9.37
N ARG A 287 0.10 2.12 -8.16
CA ARG A 287 1.29 2.65 -7.49
C ARG A 287 2.25 1.51 -7.14
N LEU A 288 3.51 1.67 -7.50
CA LEU A 288 4.61 0.83 -7.05
C LEU A 288 5.61 1.72 -6.32
N TRP A 289 5.97 1.34 -5.10
CA TRP A 289 6.96 2.04 -4.30
C TRP A 289 8.31 1.37 -4.47
N ILE A 290 9.34 2.20 -4.61
CA ILE A 290 10.74 1.78 -4.62
C ILE A 290 11.39 2.35 -3.38
N LEU A 291 11.99 1.47 -2.59
CA LEU A 291 12.67 1.79 -1.35
C LEU A 291 14.16 1.52 -1.55
N LYS A 292 15.02 2.46 -1.18
CA LYS A 292 16.45 2.25 -1.10
C LYS A 292 16.78 1.57 0.22
N THR A 293 17.44 0.42 0.15
CA THR A 293 17.78 -0.42 1.31
C THR A 293 19.24 -0.88 1.21
N GLU A 294 19.81 -1.27 2.33
CA GLU A 294 21.17 -1.82 2.44
C GLU A 294 21.12 -3.31 2.80
N ASP A 295 21.99 -4.11 2.17
CA ASP A 295 22.15 -5.53 2.51
C ASP A 295 23.11 -5.73 3.70
N THR A 296 23.25 -6.97 4.17
CA THR A 296 24.15 -7.31 5.31
C THR A 296 25.64 -7.05 5.03
N ASN A 297 26.03 -6.81 3.78
CA ASN A 297 27.40 -6.55 3.36
C ASN A 297 27.66 -5.06 3.07
N GLY A 298 26.67 -4.19 3.32
CA GLY A 298 26.75 -2.76 3.04
C GLY A 298 26.50 -2.39 1.56
N GLY A 299 25.91 -3.29 0.79
CA GLY A 299 25.53 -3.08 -0.61
C GLY A 299 24.14 -2.45 -0.72
N LEU A 300 24.04 -1.35 -1.45
CA LEU A 300 22.78 -0.65 -1.69
C LEU A 300 21.96 -1.33 -2.80
N TYR A 301 20.66 -1.49 -2.57
CA TYR A 301 19.73 -2.03 -3.54
C TYR A 301 18.34 -1.40 -3.42
N PHE A 302 17.46 -1.73 -4.36
CA PHE A 302 16.08 -1.27 -4.37
C PHE A 302 15.11 -2.40 -4.04
N ASP A 303 14.33 -2.23 -2.98
CA ASP A 303 13.16 -3.06 -2.70
C ASP A 303 11.90 -2.46 -3.32
N MET A 304 10.91 -3.30 -3.61
CA MET A 304 9.69 -2.92 -4.31
C MET A 304 8.44 -3.36 -3.57
N ALA A 305 7.58 -2.41 -3.23
CA ALA A 305 6.36 -2.67 -2.48
C ALA A 305 5.11 -2.08 -3.16
N PRO A 306 3.98 -2.80 -3.21
CA PRO A 306 2.73 -2.26 -3.74
C PRO A 306 2.06 -1.26 -2.78
N LYS A 307 2.44 -1.27 -1.50
CA LYS A 307 1.90 -0.42 -0.43
C LYS A 307 2.96 -0.16 0.63
N LEU A 308 2.87 0.98 1.30
CA LEU A 308 3.64 1.33 2.48
C LEU A 308 2.75 1.19 3.72
N ASP A 309 3.17 0.39 4.70
CA ASP A 309 2.49 0.32 6.01
C ASP A 309 3.14 1.30 6.98
N LEU A 310 2.59 2.52 7.02
CA LEU A 310 3.17 3.65 7.76
C LEU A 310 2.22 4.24 8.81
N ALA A 311 1.18 3.51 9.20
CA ALA A 311 0.12 4.05 10.07
C ALA A 311 0.62 4.50 11.46
N LYS A 312 1.77 3.98 11.90
CA LYS A 312 2.37 4.21 13.22
C LYS A 312 3.52 5.23 13.23
N TYR A 313 3.98 5.70 12.06
CA TYR A 313 5.15 6.56 11.97
C TYR A 313 4.74 8.03 11.84
N GLU A 314 5.20 8.82 12.79
CA GLU A 314 4.93 10.25 12.90
C GLU A 314 6.25 11.01 13.06
N VAL A 315 6.25 12.26 12.61
CA VAL A 315 7.41 13.14 12.59
C VAL A 315 7.05 14.47 13.21
N ASN A 316 7.88 14.95 14.12
CA ASN A 316 7.71 16.26 14.75
C ASN A 316 8.48 17.32 13.95
N LEU A 317 7.73 18.20 13.28
CA LEU A 317 8.31 19.28 12.47
C LEU A 317 8.47 20.57 13.30
N VAL A 318 9.64 21.20 13.22
CA VAL A 318 9.94 22.46 13.95
C VAL A 318 9.00 23.58 13.53
N GLU A 319 8.70 23.68 12.23
CA GLU A 319 7.87 24.72 11.64
C GLU A 319 6.38 24.63 12.03
N LEU A 320 5.94 23.46 12.51
CA LEU A 320 4.55 23.18 12.89
C LEU A 320 4.35 23.18 14.41
N GLY A 321 5.23 23.85 15.15
CA GLY A 321 5.13 23.93 16.61
C GLY A 321 5.39 22.61 17.34
N GLY A 322 5.86 21.57 16.63
CA GLY A 322 6.14 20.25 17.20
C GLY A 322 4.93 19.31 17.29
N GLU A 323 3.80 19.64 16.66
CA GLU A 323 2.73 18.65 16.47
C GLU A 323 3.20 17.50 15.55
N PRO A 324 2.94 16.23 15.92
CA PRO A 324 3.32 15.09 15.11
C PRO A 324 2.50 15.03 13.81
N VAL A 325 3.19 14.85 12.68
CA VAL A 325 2.59 14.63 11.37
C VAL A 325 2.89 13.22 10.90
N LYS A 326 1.89 12.50 10.41
CA LYS A 326 2.08 11.16 9.86
C LYS A 326 3.01 11.18 8.65
N LEU A 327 4.02 10.32 8.65
CA LEU A 327 5.01 10.24 7.57
C LEU A 327 4.34 9.98 6.21
N ILE A 328 3.30 9.14 6.17
CA ILE A 328 2.57 8.84 4.93
C ILE A 328 2.00 10.09 4.26
N ASN A 329 1.57 11.08 5.05
CA ASN A 329 1.02 12.33 4.51
C ASN A 329 2.11 13.16 3.83
N LEU A 330 3.30 13.22 4.43
CA LEU A 330 4.47 13.92 3.86
C LEU A 330 4.95 13.23 2.56
N ILE A 331 4.94 11.90 2.53
CA ILE A 331 5.26 11.11 1.34
C ILE A 331 4.23 11.34 0.24
N ASP A 332 2.92 11.26 0.54
CA ASP A 332 1.86 11.53 -0.43
C ASP A 332 1.92 12.98 -0.96
N GLN A 333 2.34 13.93 -0.12
CA GLN A 333 2.60 15.29 -0.55
C GLN A 333 3.80 15.37 -1.50
N ALA A 334 4.92 14.70 -1.18
CA ALA A 334 6.08 14.62 -2.06
C ALA A 334 5.73 14.02 -3.44
N VAL A 335 4.84 13.02 -3.48
CA VAL A 335 4.28 12.47 -4.72
C VAL A 335 3.44 13.51 -5.46
N THR A 336 2.52 14.17 -4.76
CA THR A 336 1.60 15.16 -5.36
C THR A 336 2.34 16.35 -5.94
N LYS A 337 3.45 16.75 -5.32
CA LYS A 337 4.33 17.83 -5.78
C LYS A 337 5.35 17.36 -6.84
N GLY A 338 5.38 16.08 -7.19
CA GLY A 338 6.27 15.54 -8.23
C GLY A 338 7.75 15.43 -7.83
N LEU A 339 8.05 15.42 -6.52
CA LEU A 339 9.41 15.34 -5.99
C LEU A 339 10.00 13.94 -6.19
N ILE A 340 9.17 12.91 -5.96
CA ILE A 340 9.56 11.50 -5.96
C ILE A 340 8.77 10.65 -6.97
N LEU A 341 8.16 11.29 -7.97
CA LEU A 341 7.26 10.65 -8.93
C LEU A 341 7.97 10.36 -10.25
N TYR A 342 7.90 9.11 -10.71
CA TYR A 342 8.41 8.67 -12.02
C TYR A 342 7.34 7.90 -12.80
N HIS A 343 7.48 7.89 -14.13
CA HIS A 343 6.47 7.29 -15.03
C HIS A 343 6.61 5.77 -15.16
N ASN A 344 7.85 5.26 -15.07
CA ASN A 344 8.13 3.83 -15.14
C ASN A 344 9.50 3.54 -14.50
N ILE A 345 9.81 2.26 -14.35
CA ILE A 345 11.15 1.79 -13.98
C ILE A 345 11.89 1.29 -15.22
N ASN A 346 13.20 1.44 -15.21
CA ASN A 346 14.05 0.80 -16.21
C ASN A 346 15.38 0.39 -15.56
N PHE A 347 16.03 -0.63 -16.12
CA PHE A 347 17.40 -0.98 -15.74
C PHE A 347 18.33 -0.45 -16.82
N LEU A 348 18.90 0.74 -16.57
CA LEU A 348 19.75 1.49 -17.50
C LEU A 348 21.17 1.57 -16.94
N PRO A 349 21.95 0.50 -17.05
CA PRO A 349 23.30 0.46 -16.54
C PRO A 349 24.21 1.34 -17.39
N TYR A 350 24.99 2.20 -16.72
CA TYR A 350 25.83 3.20 -17.36
C TYR A 350 27.30 3.01 -16.98
N PRO A 351 28.25 3.38 -17.87
CA PRO A 351 29.67 3.37 -17.54
C PRO A 351 29.99 4.30 -16.37
N LEU A 352 31.05 3.96 -15.64
CA LEU A 352 31.64 4.82 -14.61
C LEU A 352 31.89 6.22 -15.19
N ASN A 353 31.48 7.26 -14.45
CA ASN A 353 31.59 8.69 -14.81
C ASN A 353 30.61 9.22 -15.87
N THR A 354 29.57 8.47 -16.24
CA THR A 354 28.48 9.03 -17.06
C THR A 354 27.49 9.75 -16.14
N PRO A 355 27.11 11.01 -16.42
CA PRO A 355 26.07 11.67 -15.64
C PRO A 355 24.77 10.86 -15.73
N ALA A 356 24.05 10.77 -14.61
CA ALA A 356 22.75 10.13 -14.57
C ALA A 356 21.85 10.80 -15.62
N TYR A 357 21.27 9.99 -16.51
CA TYR A 357 20.34 10.50 -17.50
C TYR A 357 19.13 11.11 -16.78
N ASP A 358 18.82 12.38 -17.06
CA ASP A 358 17.51 12.94 -16.71
C ASP A 358 16.46 12.21 -17.54
N THR A 359 15.83 11.21 -16.94
CA THR A 359 14.80 10.44 -17.61
C THR A 359 13.52 10.50 -16.81
N LYS A 360 12.41 10.45 -17.53
CA LYS A 360 11.07 10.26 -16.97
C LYS A 360 10.91 8.91 -16.24
N PHE A 361 11.95 8.06 -16.27
CA PHE A 361 12.00 6.73 -15.72
C PHE A 361 12.94 6.67 -14.52
N PHE A 362 12.59 5.85 -13.54
CA PHE A 362 13.49 5.55 -12.43
C PHE A 362 14.49 4.48 -12.85
N ASN A 363 15.79 4.76 -12.72
CA ASN A 363 16.84 3.81 -13.05
C ASN A 363 17.12 2.88 -11.86
N LEU A 364 16.98 1.58 -12.07
CA LEU A 364 17.29 0.56 -11.07
C LEU A 364 18.79 0.32 -10.87
N PHE A 365 19.64 0.81 -11.78
CA PHE A 365 21.08 0.68 -11.66
C PHE A 365 21.66 1.81 -10.79
N ILE A 366 22.08 1.45 -9.58
CA ILE A 366 22.71 2.37 -8.60
C ILE A 366 24.21 2.56 -8.90
N GLY A 367 24.82 1.67 -9.67
CA GLY A 367 26.27 1.64 -9.89
C GLY A 367 26.89 0.32 -9.44
N PHE A 368 28.21 0.22 -9.60
CA PHE A 368 29.01 -0.90 -9.13
C PHE A 368 29.43 -0.68 -7.67
N LEU A 369 29.62 -1.77 -6.92
CA LEU A 369 30.13 -1.70 -5.55
C LEU A 369 31.58 -1.18 -5.54
N ALA A 370 32.41 -1.67 -6.45
CA ALA A 370 33.80 -1.22 -6.58
C ALA A 370 33.90 0.12 -7.31
N LYS A 371 34.82 0.96 -6.84
CA LYS A 371 35.24 2.20 -7.49
C LYS A 371 36.58 1.99 -8.21
N PRO A 372 36.89 2.78 -9.27
CA PRO A 372 38.21 2.78 -9.87
C PRO A 372 39.29 3.02 -8.81
N ALA A 373 40.28 2.13 -8.75
CA ALA A 373 41.45 2.32 -7.92
C ALA A 373 42.43 3.27 -8.64
N PRO A 374 43.07 4.22 -7.94
CA PRO A 374 44.08 5.10 -8.53
C PRO A 374 45.33 4.32 -8.95
N GLU A 375 45.68 3.27 -8.21
CA GLU A 375 46.82 2.41 -8.47
C GLU A 375 46.44 0.94 -8.28
N ILE A 376 47.10 0.05 -9.04
CA ILE A 376 46.88 -1.39 -8.96
C ILE A 376 47.86 -1.97 -7.94
N ASN A 377 47.34 -2.50 -6.83
CA ASN A 377 48.14 -3.26 -5.88
C ASN A 377 48.43 -4.67 -6.45
N LYS A 378 49.68 -4.88 -6.88
CA LYS A 378 50.13 -6.15 -7.45
C LYS A 378 50.07 -7.31 -6.46
N GLU A 379 50.36 -7.09 -5.18
CA GLU A 379 50.33 -8.16 -4.16
C GLU A 379 48.94 -8.77 -4.02
N ILE A 380 47.89 -7.96 -4.22
CA ILE A 380 46.49 -8.41 -4.18
C ILE A 380 46.06 -9.00 -5.53
N MET A 381 46.47 -8.40 -6.64
CA MET A 381 46.01 -8.78 -7.98
C MET A 381 46.74 -9.98 -8.56
N ASP A 382 48.04 -10.12 -8.32
CA ASP A 382 48.87 -11.18 -8.91
C ASP A 382 48.35 -12.59 -8.58
N PRO A 383 47.90 -12.91 -7.34
CA PRO A 383 47.27 -14.20 -7.04
C PRO A 383 46.03 -14.49 -7.90
N ILE A 384 45.18 -13.49 -8.15
CA ILE A 384 43.97 -13.64 -8.95
C ILE A 384 44.33 -13.84 -10.42
N LEU A 385 45.26 -13.04 -10.94
CA LEU A 385 45.78 -13.15 -12.31
C LEU A 385 46.42 -14.52 -12.55
N TRP A 386 47.24 -14.98 -11.60
CA TRP A 386 47.87 -16.29 -11.64
C TRP A 386 46.84 -17.42 -11.61
N HIS A 387 45.82 -17.33 -10.74
CA HIS A 387 44.77 -18.33 -10.64
C HIS A 387 43.97 -18.46 -11.95
N VAL A 388 43.53 -17.34 -12.53
CA VAL A 388 42.78 -17.38 -13.80
C VAL A 388 43.64 -17.97 -14.92
N LYS A 389 44.90 -17.56 -15.04
CA LYS A 389 45.79 -18.06 -16.08
C LYS A 389 46.12 -19.55 -15.93
N ASN A 390 46.55 -19.96 -14.75
CA ASN A 390 47.13 -21.30 -14.54
C ASN A 390 46.09 -22.34 -14.16
N VAL A 391 45.04 -21.96 -13.43
CA VAL A 391 44.00 -22.90 -12.96
C VAL A 391 42.79 -22.92 -13.88
N ILE A 392 42.25 -21.74 -14.23
CA ILE A 392 41.05 -21.67 -15.09
C ILE A 392 41.41 -21.91 -16.57
N CYS A 393 42.48 -21.29 -17.06
CA CYS A 393 42.89 -21.38 -18.46
C CYS A 393 43.93 -22.47 -18.73
N SER A 394 44.42 -23.17 -17.70
CA SER A 394 45.45 -24.21 -17.83
C SER A 394 46.71 -23.75 -18.59
N GLY A 395 47.08 -22.47 -18.45
CA GLY A 395 48.22 -21.85 -19.13
C GLY A 395 47.96 -21.37 -20.56
N ASP A 396 46.75 -21.53 -21.11
CA ASP A 396 46.38 -21.01 -22.43
C ASP A 396 46.22 -19.48 -22.39
N GLU A 397 47.17 -18.77 -23.00
CA GLU A 397 47.19 -17.30 -23.05
C GLU A 397 46.02 -16.71 -23.83
N ARG A 398 45.57 -17.37 -24.90
CA ARG A 398 44.45 -16.87 -25.73
C ARG A 398 43.15 -16.96 -24.93
N LEU A 399 42.95 -18.05 -24.20
CA LEU A 399 41.79 -18.21 -23.34
C LEU A 399 41.84 -17.24 -22.15
N ASN A 400 43.02 -17.04 -21.56
CA ASN A 400 43.23 -16.08 -20.48
C ASN A 400 42.88 -14.65 -20.92
N GLU A 401 43.37 -14.21 -22.08
CA GLU A 401 43.02 -12.92 -22.67
C GLU A 401 41.50 -12.79 -22.92
N TYR A 402 40.89 -13.83 -23.51
CA TYR A 402 39.44 -13.83 -23.76
C TYR A 402 38.62 -13.70 -22.46
N ILE A 403 38.96 -14.46 -21.42
CA ILE A 403 38.25 -14.42 -20.13
C ILE A 403 38.35 -13.03 -19.49
N TRP A 404 39.54 -12.43 -19.46
CA TRP A 404 39.69 -11.07 -18.91
C TRP A 404 38.94 -10.02 -19.72
N ASN A 405 38.98 -10.09 -21.04
CA ASN A 405 38.19 -9.22 -21.90
C ASN A 405 36.68 -9.39 -21.67
N TRP A 406 36.22 -10.62 -21.43
CA TRP A 406 34.81 -10.90 -21.13
C TRP A 406 34.37 -10.25 -19.82
N TRP A 407 35.16 -10.38 -18.74
CA TRP A 407 34.88 -9.74 -17.46
C TRP A 407 34.97 -8.21 -17.53
N ALA A 408 35.99 -7.68 -18.21
CA ALA A 408 36.14 -6.25 -18.42
C ALA A 408 34.95 -5.65 -19.19
N TYR A 409 34.42 -6.39 -20.18
CA TYR A 409 33.25 -5.97 -20.95
C TYR A 409 32.01 -5.70 -20.08
N LEU A 410 31.78 -6.50 -19.02
CA LEU A 410 30.64 -6.32 -18.11
C LEU A 410 30.66 -4.95 -17.41
N VAL A 411 31.85 -4.43 -17.14
CA VAL A 411 32.07 -3.18 -16.39
C VAL A 411 32.24 -1.99 -17.34
N GLN A 412 32.98 -2.17 -18.44
CA GLN A 412 33.31 -1.09 -19.38
C GLN A 412 32.21 -0.81 -20.41
N LYS A 413 31.38 -1.81 -20.74
CA LYS A 413 30.24 -1.70 -21.66
C LYS A 413 28.95 -2.22 -20.99
N PRO A 414 28.57 -1.64 -19.84
CA PRO A 414 27.47 -2.18 -19.06
C PRO A 414 26.13 -2.04 -19.79
N GLU A 415 25.97 -1.12 -20.73
CA GLU A 415 24.77 -1.03 -21.56
C GLU A 415 24.60 -2.20 -22.54
N LYS A 416 25.61 -3.06 -22.72
CA LYS A 416 25.60 -4.17 -23.68
C LYS A 416 25.71 -5.53 -22.98
N LYS A 417 24.93 -6.49 -23.45
CA LYS A 417 25.10 -7.90 -23.10
C LYS A 417 26.29 -8.51 -23.86
N PRO A 418 27.14 -9.34 -23.23
CA PRO A 418 28.21 -10.06 -23.92
C PRO A 418 27.74 -11.01 -25.02
N ARG A 419 26.47 -11.48 -24.94
CA ARG A 419 25.85 -12.48 -25.84
C ARG A 419 26.57 -13.82 -25.89
N THR A 420 27.41 -14.09 -24.90
CA THR A 420 28.12 -15.34 -24.69
C THR A 420 28.00 -15.75 -23.23
N ILE A 421 28.20 -17.03 -22.96
CA ILE A 421 28.24 -17.60 -21.62
C ILE A 421 29.59 -18.29 -21.42
N LEU A 422 30.21 -18.09 -20.25
CA LEU A 422 31.39 -18.83 -19.84
C LEU A 422 30.97 -20.12 -19.14
N VAL A 423 31.53 -21.25 -19.54
CA VAL A 423 31.27 -22.55 -18.92
C VAL A 423 32.57 -23.06 -18.31
N LEU A 424 32.65 -23.03 -16.99
CA LEU A 424 33.80 -23.53 -16.23
C LEU A 424 33.53 -24.96 -15.77
N LYS A 425 34.21 -25.92 -16.38
CA LYS A 425 34.09 -27.35 -16.07
C LYS A 425 35.44 -27.91 -15.64
N SER A 426 35.43 -28.72 -14.59
CA SER A 426 36.60 -29.43 -14.08
C SER A 426 36.22 -30.88 -13.81
N THR A 427 37.19 -31.79 -13.90
CA THR A 427 37.02 -33.21 -13.56
C THR A 427 36.91 -33.42 -12.05
N LEU A 428 37.70 -32.67 -11.28
CA LEU A 428 37.67 -32.64 -9.82
C LEU A 428 36.75 -31.52 -9.32
N GLN A 429 36.13 -31.74 -8.17
CA GLN A 429 35.48 -30.65 -7.43
C GLN A 429 36.53 -29.76 -6.75
N GLN A 430 36.12 -28.58 -6.31
CA GLN A 430 36.96 -27.66 -5.53
C GLN A 430 38.22 -27.10 -6.25
N CYS A 431 38.24 -27.10 -7.59
CA CYS A 431 39.32 -26.47 -8.37
C CYS A 431 39.31 -24.92 -8.36
N GLY A 432 38.57 -24.28 -7.44
CA GLY A 432 38.53 -22.81 -7.35
C GLY A 432 37.78 -22.08 -8.47
N LYS A 433 36.82 -22.74 -9.15
CA LYS A 433 36.01 -22.13 -10.22
C LYS A 433 35.25 -20.89 -9.76
N ASN A 434 34.75 -20.92 -8.53
CA ASN A 434 33.94 -19.85 -7.98
C ASN A 434 34.76 -18.66 -7.47
N ILE A 435 36.08 -18.82 -7.28
CA ILE A 435 36.93 -17.75 -6.72
C ILE A 435 36.79 -16.47 -7.56
N ILE A 436 36.90 -16.57 -8.88
CA ILE A 436 36.80 -15.41 -9.77
C ILE A 436 35.36 -14.90 -9.90
N THR A 437 34.36 -15.79 -9.93
CA THR A 437 32.95 -15.39 -10.07
C THR A 437 32.45 -14.69 -8.82
N ASP A 438 32.86 -15.15 -7.64
CA ASP A 438 32.47 -14.59 -6.35
C ASP A 438 33.23 -13.28 -6.12
N PHE A 439 34.52 -13.20 -6.51
CA PHE A 439 35.27 -11.94 -6.48
C PHE A 439 34.61 -10.85 -7.35
N ILE A 440 34.36 -11.14 -8.64
CA ILE A 440 33.73 -10.16 -9.53
C ILE A 440 32.29 -9.89 -9.11
N GLY A 441 31.52 -10.93 -8.78
CA GLY A 441 30.13 -10.83 -8.39
C GLY A 441 29.93 -10.01 -7.12
N ASP A 442 30.58 -10.39 -6.03
CA ASP A 442 30.29 -9.84 -4.71
C ASP A 442 31.13 -8.60 -4.38
N LYS A 443 32.37 -8.51 -4.91
CA LYS A 443 33.29 -7.41 -4.57
C LYS A 443 33.34 -6.31 -5.61
N VAL A 444 33.10 -6.62 -6.89
CA VAL A 444 33.12 -5.63 -7.97
C VAL A 444 31.70 -5.15 -8.30
N LEU A 445 30.83 -6.08 -8.68
CA LEU A 445 29.46 -5.74 -9.09
C LEU A 445 28.58 -5.43 -7.87
N GLY A 446 28.66 -6.25 -6.82
CA GLY A 446 27.82 -6.23 -5.65
C GLY A 446 26.65 -7.21 -5.74
N SER A 447 26.15 -7.63 -4.58
CA SER A 447 25.04 -8.59 -4.42
C SER A 447 23.75 -8.16 -5.11
N HIS A 448 23.57 -6.86 -5.38
CA HIS A 448 22.42 -6.29 -6.11
C HIS A 448 22.50 -6.53 -7.62
N LEU A 449 23.71 -6.74 -8.17
CA LEU A 449 23.93 -7.02 -9.59
C LEU A 449 24.38 -8.47 -9.86
N HIS A 450 24.73 -9.21 -8.83
CA HIS A 450 25.14 -10.61 -8.89
C HIS A 450 24.05 -11.55 -8.35
N PHE A 451 23.80 -12.65 -9.06
CA PHE A 451 22.93 -13.72 -8.57
C PHE A 451 23.55 -15.10 -8.85
N ALA A 452 23.90 -15.82 -7.79
CA ALA A 452 24.40 -17.19 -7.88
C ALA A 452 23.37 -18.18 -7.34
N THR A 453 23.09 -19.27 -8.06
CA THR A 453 22.21 -20.33 -7.57
C THR A 453 22.52 -21.67 -8.19
N SER A 454 22.21 -22.75 -7.46
CA SER A 454 22.18 -24.11 -7.98
C SER A 454 20.79 -24.56 -8.45
N ASP A 455 19.75 -23.78 -8.13
CA ASP A 455 18.39 -24.08 -8.56
C ASP A 455 18.08 -23.36 -9.88
N LEU A 456 18.20 -24.11 -10.97
CA LEU A 456 17.95 -23.59 -12.31
C LEU A 456 16.49 -23.15 -12.52
N GLU A 457 15.53 -23.67 -11.76
CA GLU A 457 14.13 -23.26 -11.89
C GLU A 457 13.93 -21.80 -11.44
N LYS A 458 14.82 -21.24 -10.62
CA LYS A 458 14.82 -19.79 -10.27
C LYS A 458 15.22 -18.88 -11.42
N ILE A 459 15.93 -19.41 -12.42
CA ILE A 459 16.42 -18.65 -13.58
C ILE A 459 15.50 -18.89 -14.78
N LEU A 460 15.26 -20.18 -15.09
CA LEU A 460 14.59 -20.58 -16.33
C LEU A 460 13.12 -20.94 -16.13
N GLY A 461 12.65 -21.02 -14.88
CA GLY A 461 11.27 -21.34 -14.55
C GLY A 461 10.28 -20.20 -14.82
N ARG A 462 9.02 -20.43 -14.43
CA ARG A 462 7.93 -19.47 -14.65
C ARG A 462 8.08 -18.18 -13.82
N PHE A 463 8.68 -18.29 -12.64
CA PHE A 463 8.93 -17.17 -11.75
C PHE A 463 10.43 -16.93 -11.70
N ASN A 464 10.88 -15.87 -12.37
CA ASN A 464 12.29 -15.54 -12.58
C ASN A 464 12.63 -14.12 -12.09
N SER A 465 11.88 -13.60 -11.12
CA SER A 465 12.15 -12.27 -10.54
C SER A 465 13.55 -12.16 -9.92
N ALA A 466 14.14 -13.28 -9.47
CA ALA A 466 15.48 -13.32 -8.90
C ALA A 466 16.58 -12.83 -9.86
N ILE A 467 16.37 -12.97 -11.18
CA ILE A 467 17.31 -12.54 -12.22
C ILE A 467 16.99 -11.15 -12.79
N GLN A 468 15.95 -10.47 -12.30
CA GLN A 468 15.62 -9.11 -12.69
C GLN A 468 16.74 -8.15 -12.32
N ALA A 469 17.07 -7.22 -13.23
CA ALA A 469 18.09 -6.19 -13.03
C ALA A 469 19.50 -6.71 -12.62
N ARG A 470 19.81 -7.98 -12.95
CA ARG A 470 21.14 -8.58 -12.69
C ARG A 470 22.10 -8.36 -13.84
N LYS A 471 23.38 -8.19 -13.51
CA LYS A 471 24.50 -8.15 -14.47
C LYS A 471 25.16 -9.50 -14.67
N LEU A 472 25.37 -10.22 -13.58
CA LEU A 472 26.04 -11.52 -13.60
C LEU A 472 25.12 -12.54 -12.94
N ILE A 473 24.85 -13.62 -13.68
CA ILE A 473 24.08 -14.76 -13.17
C ILE A 473 25.01 -15.97 -13.21
N VAL A 474 25.29 -16.55 -12.05
CA VAL A 474 26.14 -17.73 -11.91
C VAL A 474 25.26 -18.95 -11.65
N MET A 475 25.35 -19.92 -12.54
CA MET A 475 24.63 -21.20 -12.44
C MET A 475 25.59 -22.26 -11.89
N ASN A 476 25.51 -22.50 -10.59
CA ASN A 476 26.31 -23.54 -9.93
C ASN A 476 25.67 -24.90 -10.18
N GLU A 477 26.38 -25.85 -10.77
CA GLU A 477 25.89 -27.23 -10.98
C GLU A 477 24.59 -27.31 -11.81
N THR A 478 24.72 -27.23 -13.14
CA THR A 478 23.59 -27.44 -14.04
C THR A 478 23.32 -28.93 -14.26
N GLY A 479 22.87 -29.62 -13.21
CA GLY A 479 22.36 -30.99 -13.31
C GLY A 479 20.99 -30.98 -13.98
N MET A 480 20.91 -31.24 -15.29
CA MET A 480 19.64 -31.33 -16.00
C MET A 480 19.45 -32.70 -16.62
N SER A 481 18.34 -33.36 -16.32
CA SER A 481 17.92 -34.55 -17.06
C SER A 481 17.61 -34.19 -18.52
N ASN A 482 17.87 -35.11 -19.46
CA ASN A 482 17.76 -34.87 -20.90
C ASN A 482 16.42 -34.25 -21.34
N GLY A 483 15.30 -34.65 -20.71
CA GLY A 483 13.97 -34.11 -21.00
C GLY A 483 13.77 -32.64 -20.56
N LYS A 484 14.41 -32.20 -19.47
CA LYS A 484 14.34 -30.80 -19.02
C LYS A 484 15.18 -29.89 -19.91
N TRP A 485 16.34 -30.35 -20.39
CA TRP A 485 17.24 -29.54 -21.25
C TRP A 485 16.55 -29.03 -22.52
N HIS A 486 15.82 -29.91 -23.24
CA HIS A 486 15.12 -29.53 -24.47
C HIS A 486 14.12 -28.39 -24.26
N ARG A 487 13.44 -28.35 -23.11
CA ARG A 487 12.49 -27.29 -22.76
C ARG A 487 13.18 -25.94 -22.49
N PHE A 488 14.35 -25.97 -21.88
CA PHE A 488 15.01 -24.79 -21.35
C PHE A 488 16.08 -24.18 -22.27
N ASN A 489 16.63 -24.95 -23.21
CA ASN A 489 17.65 -24.49 -24.15
C ASN A 489 17.21 -23.26 -24.95
N GLY A 490 15.97 -23.24 -25.45
CA GLY A 490 15.43 -22.09 -26.19
C GLY A 490 15.37 -20.83 -25.32
N HIS A 491 14.91 -20.97 -24.08
CA HIS A 491 14.81 -19.87 -23.13
C HIS A 491 16.20 -19.34 -22.72
N LEU A 492 17.16 -20.23 -22.47
CA LEU A 492 18.53 -19.85 -22.15
C LEU A 492 19.20 -19.08 -23.29
N LYS A 493 19.03 -19.53 -24.55
CA LYS A 493 19.54 -18.81 -25.73
C LYS A 493 18.94 -17.41 -25.85
N SER A 494 17.64 -17.29 -25.62
CA SER A 494 16.92 -16.01 -25.60
C SER A 494 17.49 -15.08 -24.52
N LEU A 495 17.64 -15.55 -23.28
CA LEU A 495 18.22 -14.76 -22.18
C LEU A 495 19.62 -14.21 -22.52
N ILE A 496 20.46 -15.01 -23.16
CA ILE A 496 21.83 -14.65 -23.54
C ILE A 496 21.85 -13.63 -24.70
N THR A 497 21.04 -13.84 -25.73
CA THR A 497 21.20 -13.15 -27.03
C THR A 497 20.21 -12.03 -27.30
N GLU A 498 19.01 -12.06 -26.71
CA GLU A 498 18.00 -11.03 -26.91
C GLU A 498 18.46 -9.69 -26.34
N ARG A 499 18.24 -8.64 -27.15
CA ARG A 499 18.53 -7.26 -26.77
C ARG A 499 17.56 -6.85 -25.65
N MET A 500 18.07 -6.08 -24.69
CA MET A 500 17.25 -5.44 -23.65
C MET A 500 16.35 -4.39 -24.26
#